data_AF-A0A1N7R7T8-F1
#
_entry.id   AF-A0A1N7R7T8-F1
#
_cell.length_a   1.000
_cell.length_b   1.000
_cell.length_c   1.000
_cell.angle_alpha   90.00
_cell.angle_beta   90.00
_cell.angle_gamma   90.00
#
_symmetry.space_group_name_H-M   'P 1'
#
loop_
_entity.id
_entity.type
_entity.pdbx_description
1 polymer ?
#
loop_
_entity_poly.entity_id
_entity_poly.type
_entity_poly.pdbx_seq_one_letter_code
_entity_poly.pdbx_strand_id
1 'polypeptide(L)' 'MIEARKIHLIEQMLKVNDDAALTRLESILQELTRIHSTPRPFSAHELSGVWNKEDADLIEKAIEEGCEQINEDDWK' A
#
# COMPACT_ATOMS: atom_id res chain seq x y z
N MET A 1 -5.39 19.95 24.85
CA MET A 1 -5.68 21.11 23.97
C MET A 1 -6.06 20.69 22.55
N ILE A 2 -5.39 19.70 21.96
CA ILE A 2 -5.70 19.23 20.59
C ILE A 2 -7.11 18.63 20.48
N GLU A 3 -7.52 17.75 21.40
CA GLU A 3 -8.89 17.19 21.42
C GLU A 3 -9.97 18.28 21.48
N ALA A 4 -9.82 19.28 22.34
CA ALA A 4 -10.77 20.39 22.42
C ALA A 4 -10.87 21.16 21.09
N ARG A 5 -9.74 21.35 20.39
CA ARG A 5 -9.71 22.00 19.08
C ARG A 5 -10.37 21.14 18.00
N LYS A 6 -10.21 19.81 18.04
CA LYS A 6 -10.89 18.87 17.13
C LYS A 6 -12.41 18.92 17.32
N ILE A 7 -12.87 18.87 18.58
CA ILE A 7 -14.30 18.95 18.92
C ILE A 7 -14.89 20.25 18.40
N HIS A 8 -14.24 21.39 18.68
CA HIS A 8 -14.70 22.69 18.19
C HIS A 8 -14.81 22.74 16.66
N LEU A 9 -13.85 22.18 15.94
CA LEU A 9 -13.88 22.14 14.47
C LEU A 9 -15.06 21.32 13.95
N ILE A 10 -15.32 20.15 14.55
CA ILE A 10 -16.47 19.30 14.20
C ILE A 10 -17.79 20.07 14.41
N GLU A 11 -17.94 20.77 15.52
CA GLU A 11 -19.13 21.58 15.79
C GLU A 11 -19.35 22.70 14.77
N GLN A 12 -18.28 23.30 14.24
CA GLN A 12 -18.39 24.30 13.17
C GLN A 12 -18.79 23.66 11.85
N MET A 13 -18.22 22.50 11.51
CA MET A 13 -18.56 21.78 10.27
C MET A 13 -20.02 21.33 10.25
N LEU A 14 -20.56 20.88 11.38
CA LEU A 14 -21.98 20.51 11.51
C LEU A 14 -22.96 21.66 11.26
N LYS A 15 -22.50 22.92 11.33
CA LYS A 15 -23.33 24.12 11.11
C LYS A 15 -23.27 24.62 9.66
N VAL A 16 -22.39 24.06 8.83
CA VAL A 16 -22.24 24.46 7.43
C VAL A 16 -23.30 23.75 6.60
N ASN A 17 -24.20 24.50 5.97
CA ASN A 17 -25.24 24.00 5.07
C ASN A 17 -24.90 24.28 3.58
N ASP A 18 -23.63 24.49 3.26
CA ASP A 18 -23.13 24.71 1.91
C ASP A 18 -22.28 23.53 1.47
N ASP A 19 -22.82 22.71 0.56
CA ASP A 19 -22.17 21.53 0.01
C ASP A 19 -20.85 21.86 -0.71
N ALA A 20 -20.75 23.03 -1.33
CA ALA A 20 -19.52 23.44 -2.00
C ALA A 20 -18.39 23.71 -1.00
N ALA A 21 -18.73 24.27 0.17
CA ALA A 21 -17.79 24.48 1.26
C ALA A 21 -17.37 23.15 1.91
N LEU A 22 -18.33 22.23 2.13
CA LEU A 22 -18.06 20.89 2.66
C LEU A 22 -17.13 20.09 1.73
N THR A 23 -17.38 20.12 0.42
CA THR A 23 -16.55 19.45 -0.59
C THR A 23 -15.09 19.92 -0.54
N ARG A 24 -14.88 21.24 -0.40
CA ARG A 24 -13.52 21.80 -0.27
C ARG A 24 -12.83 21.32 1.00
N LEU A 25 -13.54 21.30 2.13
CA LEU A 25 -13.00 20.81 3.40
C LEU A 25 -12.61 19.33 3.31
N GLU A 26 -13.44 18.51 2.69
CA GLU A 26 -13.15 17.09 2.45
C GLU A 26 -11.90 16.90 1.59
N SER A 27 -11.74 17.68 0.52
CA SER A 27 -10.55 17.59 -0.34
C SER A 27 -9.24 17.88 0.42
N ILE A 28 -9.26 18.88 1.31
CA ILE A 28 -8.10 19.25 2.13
C ILE A 28 -7.77 18.12 3.11
N LEU A 29 -8.79 17.53 3.75
CA LEU A 29 -8.61 16.41 4.68
C LEU A 29 -8.05 15.17 3.97
N GLN A 30 -8.54 14.87 2.76
CA GLN A 30 -8.04 13.77 1.95
C GLN A 30 -6.58 13.98 1.53
N GLU A 31 -6.21 15.19 1.11
CA GLU A 31 -4.82 15.52 0.75
C GLU A 31 -3.87 15.33 1.94
N LEU A 32 -4.23 15.87 3.10
CA LEU A 32 -3.43 15.74 4.33
C LEU A 32 -3.27 14.27 4.75
N THR A 33 -4.34 13.48 4.62
CA THR A 33 -4.32 12.04 4.94
C THR A 33 -3.48 11.26 3.94
N ARG A 34 -3.55 11.59 2.64
CA ARG A 34 -2.75 10.94 1.59
C ARG A 34 -1.26 11.21 1.76
N ILE A 35 -0.89 12.43 2.16
CA ILE A 35 0.51 12.79 2.46
C ILE A 35 1.05 11.97 3.64
N HIS A 36 0.22 11.71 4.65
CA HIS A 36 0.60 10.88 5.81
C HIS A 36 0.50 9.38 5.55
N SER A 37 -0.16 8.99 4.46
CA SER A 37 -0.44 7.60 4.10
C SER A 37 0.34 7.17 2.87
N THR A 38 1.54 7.72 2.61
CA THR A 38 2.41 7.14 1.57
C THR A 38 2.51 5.65 1.85
N PRO A 39 1.94 4.79 1.00
CA PRO A 39 1.95 3.37 1.27
C PRO A 39 3.42 2.97 1.31
N ARG A 40 3.81 2.26 2.38
CA ARG A 40 5.11 1.61 2.41
C ARG A 40 5.26 0.86 1.09
N PRO A 41 6.40 0.95 0.38
CA PRO A 41 6.59 0.19 -0.84
C PRO A 41 6.32 -1.27 -0.53
N PHE A 42 5.39 -1.85 -1.30
CA PHE A 42 4.98 -3.25 -1.15
C PHE A 42 6.23 -4.13 -1.29
N SER A 43 6.48 -4.95 -0.28
CA SER A 43 7.67 -5.80 -0.25
C SER A 43 7.31 -7.19 -0.74
N ALA A 44 8.15 -7.77 -1.60
CA ALA A 44 8.00 -9.18 -1.98
C ALA A 44 8.01 -10.12 -0.76
N HIS A 45 8.64 -9.71 0.35
CA HIS A 45 8.61 -10.48 1.60
C HIS A 45 7.20 -10.55 2.24
N GLU A 46 6.30 -9.63 1.92
CA GLU A 46 4.90 -9.68 2.39
C GLU A 46 4.10 -10.79 1.70
N LEU A 47 4.62 -11.37 0.62
CA LEU A 47 4.04 -12.53 -0.07
C LEU A 47 4.55 -13.88 0.48
N SER A 48 5.47 -13.86 1.46
CA SER A 48 6.00 -15.09 2.06
C SER A 48 4.90 -15.88 2.75
N GLY A 49 4.72 -17.14 2.36
CA GLY A 49 3.70 -18.05 2.90
C GLY A 49 2.28 -17.85 2.34
N VAL A 50 2.10 -17.00 1.32
CA VAL A 50 0.82 -16.85 0.61
C VAL A 50 0.55 -18.04 -0.30
N TRP A 51 1.59 -18.63 -0.86
CA TRP A 51 1.47 -19.77 -1.78
C TRP A 51 1.38 -21.09 -1.03
N ASN A 52 0.53 -21.98 -1.53
CA ASN A 52 0.57 -23.39 -1.14
C ASN A 52 1.81 -24.05 -1.75
N LYS A 53 2.08 -25.29 -1.35
CA LYS A 53 3.29 -26.00 -1.77
C LYS A 53 3.28 -26.28 -3.27
N GLU A 54 2.12 -26.65 -3.81
CA GLU A 54 1.96 -27.01 -5.22
C GLU A 54 2.30 -25.83 -6.15
N ASP A 55 1.82 -24.63 -5.80
CA ASP A 55 2.10 -23.40 -6.53
C ASP A 55 3.57 -22.98 -6.42
N ALA A 56 4.18 -23.18 -5.23
CA ALA A 56 5.60 -22.92 -5.04
C ALA A 56 6.48 -23.84 -5.91
N ASP A 57 6.17 -25.15 -5.94
CA ASP A 57 6.88 -26.15 -6.73
C ASP A 57 6.78 -25.84 -8.25
N LEU A 58 5.62 -25.37 -8.72
CA LEU A 58 5.43 -24.96 -10.12
C LEU A 58 6.28 -23.74 -10.50
N ILE A 59 6.39 -22.77 -9.58
CA ILE A 59 7.18 -21.56 -9.79
C ILE A 59 8.68 -21.89 -9.79
N GLU A 60 9.13 -22.72 -8.85
CA GLU A 60 10.52 -23.19 -8.80
C GLU A 60 10.92 -23.89 -10.09
N LYS A 61 10.08 -24.83 -10.56
CA LYS A 61 10.31 -25.52 -11.83
C LYS A 61 10.35 -24.58 -13.03
N ALA A 62 9.44 -23.60 -13.10
CA ALA A 62 9.43 -22.64 -14.20
C ALA A 62 10.70 -21.75 -14.21
N ILE A 63 11.23 -21.42 -13.04
CA ILE A 63 12.50 -20.68 -12.91
C ILE A 63 13.66 -21.56 -13.37
N GLU A 64 13.73 -22.82 -12.91
CA GLU A 64 14.79 -23.77 -13.30
C GLU A 64 14.81 -24.03 -14.81
N GLU A 65 13.65 -24.22 -15.43
CA GLU A 65 13.52 -24.43 -16.87
C GLU A 65 13.87 -23.17 -17.68
N GLY A 66 13.64 -21.98 -17.12
CA GLY A 66 13.92 -20.70 -17.75
C GLY A 66 15.38 -20.24 -17.62
N CYS A 67 16.10 -20.70 -16.61
CA CYS A 67 17.50 -20.34 -16.38
C CYS A 67 18.46 -21.19 -17.21
N GLU A 68 19.53 -20.55 -17.70
CA GLU A 68 20.64 -21.26 -18.33
C GLU A 68 21.29 -22.21 -17.31
N GLN A 69 21.44 -23.48 -17.71
CA GLN A 69 22.11 -24.49 -16.91
C GLN A 69 23.62 -24.30 -17.08
N ILE A 70 24.27 -23.70 -16.08
CA ILE A 70 25.72 -23.51 -16.10
C ILE A 70 26.37 -24.88 -15.89
N ASN A 71 27.04 -25.39 -16.92
CA ASN A 71 27.82 -26.62 -16.81
C ASN A 71 29.22 -26.31 -16.27
N GLU A 72 29.64 -27.03 -15.23
CA GLU A 72 30.94 -26.81 -14.62
C GLU A 72 32.14 -27.20 -15.51
N ASP A 73 31.90 -27.88 -16.63
CA ASP A 73 32.96 -28.20 -17.59
C ASP A 73 33.06 -27.18 -18.74
N ASP A 74 32.13 -26.24 -18.87
CA ASP A 74 32.17 -25.18 -19.90
C ASP A 74 33.18 -24.06 -19.58
N TRP A 75 33.76 -24.05 -18.37
CA TRP A 75 34.71 -23.02 -17.89
C TRP A 75 36.14 -23.54 -17.64
N LYS A 76 36.50 -24.71 -18.19
CA LYS A 76 37.87 -25.28 -18.14
C LYS A 76 38.67 -25.05 -19.42
#